data_AF-A0A2I4GBN4-F1
#
_entry.id   AF-A0A2I4GBN4-F1
#
_cell.length_a   1.000
_cell.length_b   1.000
_cell.length_c   1.000
_cell.angle_alpha   90.00
_cell.angle_beta   90.00
_cell.angle_gamma   90.00
#
_symmetry.space_group_name_H-M   'P 1'
#
loop_
_entity.id
_entity.type
_entity.pdbx_description
1 polymer ?
#
loop_
_entity_poly.entity_id
_entity_poly.type
_entity_poly.pdbx_seq_one_letter_code
_entity_poly.pdbx_strand_id
1 'polypeptide(L)'
;MLQDINDSDVTFGENVVVFGGDFQQVLPVVRKGMRQKQVNSSLVYSYLWPTLTKFHLTENMRARFDPVFSNYVLEVGNRMQPNTIDETIKIPNEMLVPYEDDNTSLDHLIEDVFHNIQEYSANILTMMNRAILTPKNGSVDEINALLIHRFQGEVH
;
A
#
# COMPACT_ATOMS: atom_id res chain seq x y z
N MET A 1 -0.35 -29.99 4.93
CA MET A 1 -0.92 -29.35 6.12
C MET A 1 -2.43 -29.58 6.22
N LEU A 2 -3.30 -29.04 5.33
CA LEU A 2 -4.73 -29.37 5.41
C LEU A 2 -5.04 -30.82 5.00
N GLN A 3 -4.31 -31.35 4.03
CA GLN A 3 -4.34 -32.78 3.66
C GLN A 3 -4.02 -33.67 4.86
N ASP A 4 -2.89 -33.41 5.53
CA ASP A 4 -2.44 -34.17 6.71
C ASP A 4 -3.41 -34.06 7.91
N ILE A 5 -4.03 -32.88 8.11
CA ILE A 5 -5.00 -32.67 9.20
C ILE A 5 -6.31 -33.41 8.92
N ASN A 6 -6.74 -33.46 7.65
CA ASN A 6 -8.02 -34.04 7.24
C ASN A 6 -7.90 -35.50 6.74
N ASP A 7 -6.71 -36.10 6.81
CA ASP A 7 -6.43 -37.44 6.30
C ASP A 7 -6.97 -37.65 4.87
N SER A 8 -6.68 -36.70 3.99
CA SER A 8 -7.18 -36.68 2.61
C SER A 8 -6.09 -36.24 1.64
N ASP A 9 -5.94 -36.97 0.54
CA ASP A 9 -5.01 -36.64 -0.55
C ASP A 9 -5.53 -35.52 -1.46
N VAL A 10 -6.78 -35.09 -1.29
CA VAL A 10 -7.39 -34.01 -2.09
C VAL A 10 -6.78 -32.67 -1.70
N THR A 11 -6.47 -31.81 -2.68
CA THR A 11 -5.96 -30.46 -2.43
C THR A 11 -6.82 -29.73 -1.38
N PHE A 12 -6.17 -29.15 -0.37
CA PHE A 12 -6.80 -28.50 0.80
C PHE A 12 -7.65 -29.41 1.70
N GLY A 13 -7.52 -30.74 1.61
CA GLY A 13 -8.23 -31.68 2.48
C GLY A 13 -9.74 -31.55 2.36
N GLU A 14 -10.26 -31.47 1.12
CA GLU A 14 -11.69 -31.32 0.79
C GLU A 14 -12.34 -29.98 1.17
N ASN A 15 -11.57 -29.05 1.76
CA ASN A 15 -12.09 -27.73 2.08
C ASN A 15 -12.23 -26.86 0.83
N VAL A 16 -13.34 -26.12 0.76
CA VAL A 16 -13.46 -25.01 -0.19
C VAL A 16 -12.62 -23.85 0.31
N VAL A 17 -11.60 -23.47 -0.48
CA VAL A 17 -10.71 -22.35 -0.17
C VAL A 17 -10.88 -21.26 -1.21
N VAL A 18 -11.10 -20.03 -0.74
CA VAL A 18 -11.17 -18.84 -1.59
C VAL A 18 -9.95 -17.97 -1.30
N PHE A 19 -9.13 -17.76 -2.33
CA PHE A 19 -8.02 -16.82 -2.28
C PHE A 19 -8.50 -15.44 -2.73
N GLY A 20 -8.12 -14.41 -1.98
CA GLY A 20 -8.37 -13.01 -2.33
C GLY A 20 -7.07 -12.22 -2.27
N GLY A 21 -6.89 -11.30 -3.21
CA GLY A 21 -5.71 -10.44 -3.27
C GLY A 21 -5.60 -9.75 -4.62
N ASP A 22 -4.63 -8.85 -4.71
CA ASP A 22 -4.27 -8.13 -5.91
C ASP A 22 -2.78 -8.34 -6.18
N PHE A 23 -2.46 -9.01 -7.28
CA PHE A 23 -1.09 -9.38 -7.63
C PHE A 23 -0.29 -8.20 -8.22
N GLN A 24 -0.91 -7.03 -8.37
CA GLN A 24 -0.23 -5.78 -8.66
C GLN A 24 0.34 -5.14 -7.38
N GLN A 25 0.01 -5.68 -6.20
CA GLN A 25 0.57 -5.25 -4.91
C GLN A 25 1.93 -5.91 -4.62
N VAL A 26 2.44 -5.68 -3.40
CA VAL A 26 3.77 -6.12 -2.97
C VAL A 26 3.92 -7.64 -2.99
N LEU A 27 5.09 -8.10 -3.45
CA LEU A 27 5.46 -9.52 -3.40
C LEU A 27 5.65 -9.99 -1.95
N PRO A 28 5.55 -11.31 -1.68
CA PRO A 28 5.84 -11.85 -0.37
C PRO A 28 7.27 -11.51 0.07
N VAL A 29 7.42 -11.15 1.35
CA VAL A 29 8.71 -10.76 1.92
C VAL A 29 9.54 -11.99 2.25
N VAL A 30 10.60 -12.22 1.50
CA VAL A 30 11.62 -13.25 1.79
C VAL A 30 12.84 -12.58 2.41
N ARG A 31 13.05 -12.75 3.72
CA ARG A 31 14.19 -12.17 4.44
C ARG A 31 15.52 -12.63 3.82
N LYS A 32 16.40 -11.68 3.49
CA LYS A 32 17.69 -11.93 2.82
C LYS A 32 17.54 -12.70 1.49
N GLY A 33 16.34 -12.70 0.90
CA GLY A 33 16.06 -13.35 -0.37
C GLY A 33 16.35 -12.43 -1.54
N MET A 34 16.85 -13.00 -2.64
CA MET A 34 16.93 -12.29 -3.92
C MET A 34 15.53 -12.14 -4.54
N ARG A 35 15.38 -11.22 -5.50
CA ARG A 35 14.14 -11.00 -6.27
C ARG A 35 13.52 -12.30 -6.77
N GLN A 36 14.32 -13.24 -7.28
CA GLN A 36 13.84 -14.52 -7.76
C GLN A 36 13.19 -15.37 -6.66
N LYS A 37 13.72 -15.35 -5.43
CA LYS A 37 13.11 -16.07 -4.30
C LYS A 37 11.76 -15.45 -3.90
N GLN A 38 11.64 -14.13 -3.95
CA GLN A 38 10.38 -13.43 -3.68
C GLN A 38 9.32 -13.79 -4.74
N VAL A 39 9.69 -13.74 -6.02
CA VAL A 39 8.81 -14.13 -7.13
C VAL A 39 8.38 -15.59 -7.00
N ASN A 40 9.31 -16.51 -6.74
CA ASN A 40 9.01 -17.94 -6.58
C ASN A 40 8.13 -18.25 -5.36
N SER A 41 8.10 -17.35 -4.36
CA SER A 41 7.22 -17.49 -3.20
C SER A 41 5.80 -16.95 -3.44
N SER A 42 5.56 -16.29 -4.58
CA SER A 42 4.23 -15.77 -4.92
C SER A 42 3.26 -16.90 -5.28
N LEU A 43 1.97 -16.70 -4.99
CA LEU A 43 0.92 -17.66 -5.35
C LEU A 43 0.86 -17.92 -6.86
N VAL A 44 1.17 -16.92 -7.68
CA VAL A 44 1.17 -17.02 -9.16
C VAL A 44 2.25 -18.01 -9.65
N TYR A 45 3.33 -18.19 -8.90
CA TYR A 45 4.39 -19.17 -9.19
C TYR A 45 4.17 -20.53 -8.52
N SER A 46 3.10 -20.69 -7.75
CA SER A 46 2.77 -21.96 -7.10
C SER A 46 2.32 -23.01 -8.11
N TYR A 47 2.65 -24.27 -7.86
CA TYR A 47 2.14 -25.42 -8.61
C TYR A 47 0.61 -25.54 -8.56
N LEU A 48 -0.03 -24.90 -7.56
CA LEU A 48 -1.49 -24.83 -7.43
C LEU A 48 -2.12 -23.82 -8.40
N TRP A 49 -1.39 -22.79 -8.83
CA TRP A 49 -1.97 -21.71 -9.62
C TRP A 49 -2.74 -22.17 -10.88
N PRO A 50 -2.27 -23.16 -11.65
CA PRO A 50 -2.99 -23.67 -12.82
C PRO A 50 -4.31 -24.39 -12.46
N THR A 51 -4.41 -24.96 -11.25
CA THR A 51 -5.59 -25.73 -10.81
C THR A 51 -6.71 -24.84 -10.25
N LEU A 52 -6.40 -23.59 -9.92
CA LEU A 52 -7.37 -22.65 -9.35
C LEU A 52 -8.29 -22.05 -10.43
N THR A 53 -9.59 -21.99 -10.14
CA THR A 53 -10.56 -21.15 -10.86
C THR A 53 -10.32 -19.68 -10.52
N LYS A 54 -10.25 -18.82 -11.54
CA LYS A 54 -9.87 -17.41 -11.40
C LYS A 54 -11.07 -16.51 -11.67
N PHE A 55 -11.40 -15.67 -10.71
CA PHE A 55 -12.42 -14.63 -10.83
C PHE A 55 -11.73 -13.26 -10.75
N HIS A 56 -12.14 -12.33 -11.61
CA HIS A 56 -11.58 -10.98 -11.65
C HIS A 56 -12.67 -9.97 -11.32
N LEU A 57 -12.40 -9.10 -10.36
CA LEU A 57 -13.24 -7.93 -10.08
C LEU A 57 -12.74 -6.78 -10.96
N THR A 58 -13.65 -6.08 -11.64
CA THR A 58 -13.32 -5.03 -12.61
C THR A 58 -13.70 -3.63 -12.17
N GLU A 59 -14.52 -3.50 -11.12
CA GLU A 59 -14.98 -2.21 -10.61
C GLU A 59 -14.17 -1.79 -9.36
N ASN A 60 -13.52 -0.62 -9.43
CA ASN A 60 -12.84 -0.03 -8.28
C ASN A 60 -13.87 0.65 -7.36
N MET A 61 -14.30 -0.07 -6.32
CA MET A 61 -15.29 0.44 -5.38
C MET A 61 -14.77 1.55 -4.46
N ARG A 62 -13.44 1.65 -4.24
CA ARG A 62 -12.84 2.64 -3.33
C ARG A 62 -12.80 4.03 -3.95
N ALA A 63 -12.42 4.10 -5.22
CA ALA A 63 -12.31 5.35 -5.98
C ALA A 63 -13.44 5.49 -7.01
N ARG A 64 -14.60 4.86 -6.76
CA ARG A 64 -15.73 4.82 -7.70
C ARG A 64 -16.20 6.20 -8.17
N PHE A 65 -16.12 7.19 -7.28
CA PHE A 65 -16.54 8.57 -7.55
C PHE A 65 -15.42 9.45 -8.12
N ASP A 66 -14.22 8.90 -8.31
CA ASP A 66 -13.08 9.56 -8.94
C ASP A 66 -12.53 8.67 -10.06
N PRO A 67 -13.20 8.63 -11.23
CA PRO A 67 -12.80 7.77 -12.33
C PRO A 67 -11.43 8.15 -12.90
N VAL A 68 -11.02 9.41 -12.79
CA VAL A 68 -9.72 9.89 -13.26
C VAL A 68 -8.61 9.25 -12.42
N PHE A 69 -8.72 9.34 -11.10
CA PHE A 69 -7.77 8.70 -10.19
C PHE A 69 -7.82 7.17 -10.29
N SER A 70 -9.01 6.57 -10.35
CA SER A 70 -9.12 5.11 -10.43
C SER A 70 -8.49 4.55 -11.71
N ASN A 71 -8.66 5.23 -12.85
CA ASN A 71 -8.03 4.85 -14.11
C ASN A 71 -6.51 5.03 -14.05
N TYR A 72 -6.04 6.13 -13.48
CA TYR A 72 -4.60 6.36 -13.28
C TYR A 72 -3.94 5.23 -12.48
N VAL A 73 -4.52 4.84 -11.33
CA VAL A 73 -3.98 3.75 -10.51
C VAL A 73 -3.99 2.42 -11.26
N LEU A 74 -5.03 2.13 -12.04
CA LEU A 74 -5.09 0.92 -12.87
C LEU A 74 -4.04 0.92 -13.97
N GLU A 75 -3.81 2.04 -14.65
CA GLU A 75 -2.77 2.17 -15.67
C GLU A 75 -1.37 2.00 -15.09
N VAL A 76 -1.12 2.56 -13.90
CA VAL A 76 0.14 2.36 -13.16
C VAL A 76 0.34 0.89 -12.79
N GLY A 77 -0.68 0.24 -12.21
CA GLY A 77 -0.60 -1.17 -11.82
C GLY A 77 -0.43 -2.12 -13.00
N ASN A 78 -1.02 -1.79 -14.15
CA ASN A 78 -0.87 -2.51 -15.42
C ASN A 78 0.38 -2.10 -16.22
N ARG A 79 1.17 -1.14 -15.72
CA ARG A 79 2.40 -0.63 -16.37
C ARG A 79 2.17 -0.07 -17.77
N MET A 80 1.08 0.67 -17.95
CA MET A 80 0.69 1.24 -19.24
C MET A 80 1.37 2.59 -19.49
N GLN A 81 1.74 2.85 -20.75
CA GLN A 81 2.19 4.18 -21.19
C GLN A 81 0.98 5.14 -21.31
N PRO A 82 1.15 6.45 -21.04
CA PRO A 82 2.41 7.16 -20.75
C PRO A 82 2.78 7.20 -19.26
N ASN A 83 2.00 6.56 -18.38
CA ASN A 83 2.17 6.65 -16.93
C ASN A 83 3.31 5.78 -16.40
N THR A 84 3.74 4.78 -17.15
CA THR A 84 4.94 3.99 -16.86
C THR A 84 5.91 4.04 -18.03
N ILE A 85 7.13 4.53 -17.80
CA ILE A 85 8.21 4.66 -18.79
C ILE A 85 9.49 4.13 -18.15
N ASP A 86 10.20 3.20 -18.80
CA ASP A 86 11.50 2.67 -18.33
C ASP A 86 11.52 2.23 -16.86
N GLU A 87 10.51 1.46 -16.43
CA GLU A 87 10.32 0.99 -15.05
C GLU A 87 10.04 2.11 -14.01
N THR A 88 9.86 3.35 -14.45
CA THR A 88 9.47 4.47 -13.59
C THR A 88 8.00 4.83 -13.77
N ILE A 89 7.38 5.35 -12.70
CA ILE A 89 6.01 5.82 -12.71
C ILE A 89 6.03 7.35 -12.80
N LYS A 90 5.26 7.90 -13.72
CA LYS A 90 5.02 9.34 -13.78
C LYS A 90 3.91 9.69 -12.79
N ILE A 91 4.24 10.50 -11.80
CA ILE A 91 3.28 11.05 -10.83
C ILE A 91 2.77 12.39 -11.37
N PRO A 92 1.44 12.64 -11.42
CA PRO A 92 0.88 13.94 -11.77
C PRO A 92 1.41 15.05 -10.86
N ASN A 93 1.66 16.23 -11.41
CA ASN A 93 2.23 17.35 -10.64
C ASN A 93 1.30 17.79 -9.49
N GLU A 94 -0.01 17.60 -9.66
CA GLU A 94 -1.03 17.91 -8.66
C GLU A 94 -0.96 16.99 -7.43
N MET A 95 -0.20 15.89 -7.51
CA MET A 95 0.03 14.93 -6.42
C MET A 95 1.42 15.08 -5.78
N LEU A 96 2.22 16.05 -6.22
CA LEU A 96 3.60 16.25 -5.75
C LEU A 96 3.68 17.44 -4.79
N VAL A 97 4.40 17.24 -3.69
CA VAL A 97 4.93 18.33 -2.86
C VAL A 97 6.28 18.75 -3.46
N PRO A 98 6.48 20.03 -3.84
CA PRO A 98 7.77 20.50 -4.36
C PRO A 98 8.90 20.25 -3.36
N TYR A 99 10.04 19.75 -3.86
CA TYR A 99 11.23 19.53 -3.04
C TYR A 99 12.13 20.77 -3.07
N GLU A 100 12.48 21.27 -1.90
CA GLU A 100 13.45 22.35 -1.69
C GLU A 100 14.68 21.82 -0.93
N ASP A 101 14.48 21.44 0.33
CA ASP A 101 15.42 20.72 1.19
C ASP A 101 14.67 19.74 2.11
N ASP A 102 15.40 18.85 2.78
CA ASP A 102 14.80 17.80 3.61
C ASP A 102 13.85 18.33 4.69
N ASN A 103 14.20 19.42 5.37
CA ASN A 103 13.40 19.94 6.48
C ASN A 103 12.19 20.71 5.95
N THR A 104 12.41 21.66 5.04
CA THR A 104 11.34 22.51 4.49
C THR A 104 10.31 21.68 3.73
N SER A 105 10.75 20.71 2.93
CA SER A 105 9.84 19.85 2.16
C SER A 105 9.04 18.90 3.06
N LEU A 106 9.65 18.40 4.13
CA LEU A 106 8.95 17.56 5.10
C LEU A 106 7.90 18.38 5.87
N ASP A 107 8.23 19.62 6.21
CA ASP A 107 7.29 20.54 6.86
C ASP A 107 6.10 20.85 5.97
N HIS A 108 6.33 21.17 4.69
CA HIS A 108 5.26 21.34 3.71
C HIS A 108 4.40 20.07 3.56
N LEU A 109 5.01 18.89 3.48
CA LEU A 109 4.27 17.62 3.42
C LEU A 109 3.37 17.42 4.65
N ILE A 110 3.88 17.72 5.85
CA ILE A 110 3.11 17.59 7.08
C ILE A 110 1.96 18.59 7.11
N GLU A 111 2.19 19.83 6.68
CA GLU A 111 1.14 20.86 6.60
C GLU A 111 0.08 20.53 5.54
N ASP A 112 0.46 19.99 4.38
CA ASP A 112 -0.51 19.55 3.37
C ASP A 112 -1.38 18.40 3.88
N VAL A 113 -0.79 17.42 4.57
CA VAL A 113 -1.53 16.25 5.07
C VAL A 113 -2.32 16.56 6.33
N PHE A 114 -1.74 17.27 7.30
CA PHE A 114 -2.29 17.48 8.63
C PHE A 114 -2.64 18.93 8.95
N HIS A 115 -2.46 19.88 8.03
CA HIS A 115 -2.83 21.28 8.22
C HIS A 115 -2.25 21.82 9.55
N ASN A 116 -3.03 22.60 10.31
CA ASN A 116 -2.64 23.07 11.63
C ASN A 116 -2.92 22.00 12.70
N ILE A 117 -1.88 21.25 13.06
CA ILE A 117 -1.94 20.18 14.07
C ILE A 117 -2.46 20.67 15.43
N GLN A 118 -2.27 21.96 15.78
CA GLN A 118 -2.73 22.51 17.06
C GLN A 118 -4.26 22.57 17.18
N GLU A 119 -4.95 22.72 16.06
CA GLU A 119 -6.42 22.81 16.02
C GLU A 119 -7.10 21.49 16.39
N TYR A 120 -6.36 20.37 16.34
CA TYR A 120 -6.87 19.04 16.68
C TYR A 120 -7.14 18.85 18.16
N SER A 121 -6.55 19.66 19.04
CA SER A 121 -6.90 19.68 20.46
C SER A 121 -8.38 20.01 20.69
N ALA A 122 -8.98 20.84 19.83
CA ALA A 122 -10.38 21.25 19.92
C ALA A 122 -11.34 20.25 19.27
N ASN A 123 -10.91 19.55 18.21
CA ASN A 123 -11.71 18.54 17.54
C ASN A 123 -10.85 17.45 16.89
N ILE A 124 -10.67 16.33 17.61
CA ILE A 124 -9.84 15.22 17.11
C ILE A 124 -10.39 14.57 15.83
N LEU A 125 -11.69 14.73 15.53
CA LEU A 125 -12.30 14.14 14.33
C LEU A 125 -11.74 14.75 13.04
N THR A 126 -11.24 15.99 13.06
CA THR A 126 -10.63 16.63 11.88
C THR A 126 -9.28 16.03 11.50
N MET A 127 -8.67 15.24 12.41
CA MET A 127 -7.44 14.49 12.17
C MET A 127 -7.69 13.13 11.51
N MET A 128 -8.94 12.64 11.51
CA MET A 128 -9.27 11.33 10.94
C MET A 128 -9.01 11.29 9.43
N ASN A 129 -8.74 10.08 8.91
CA ASN A 129 -8.52 9.80 7.48
C ASN A 129 -7.27 10.48 6.87
N ARG A 130 -6.29 10.84 7.70
CA ARG A 130 -5.00 11.40 7.27
C ARG A 130 -3.87 10.44 7.66
N ALA A 131 -2.91 10.25 6.78
CA ALA A 131 -1.73 9.42 7.05
C ALA A 131 -0.57 9.83 6.14
N ILE A 132 0.65 9.76 6.67
CA ILE A 132 1.89 9.79 5.90
C ILE A 132 2.43 8.37 5.84
N LEU A 133 2.68 7.86 4.64
CA LEU A 133 3.26 6.54 4.42
C LEU A 133 4.70 6.71 3.95
N THR A 134 5.62 5.96 4.56
CA THR A 134 7.02 5.95 4.15
C THR A 134 7.51 4.54 3.86
N PRO A 135 8.56 4.36 3.02
CA PRO A 135 9.05 3.02 2.66
C PRO A 135 9.75 2.27 3.81
N LYS A 136 10.20 2.96 4.85
CA LYS A 136 11.05 2.41 5.91
C LYS A 136 10.54 2.81 7.29
N ASN A 137 10.56 1.85 8.21
CA ASN A 137 10.17 2.09 9.60
C ASN A 137 11.00 3.20 10.27
N GLY A 138 12.31 3.32 9.98
CA GLY A 138 13.11 4.40 10.54
C GLY A 138 12.57 5.80 10.19
N SER A 139 12.13 5.99 8.94
CA SER A 139 11.48 7.23 8.51
C SER A 139 10.09 7.40 9.14
N VAL A 140 9.36 6.31 9.40
CA VAL A 140 8.11 6.36 10.18
C VAL A 140 8.40 6.86 11.60
N ASP A 141 9.42 6.33 12.25
CA ASP A 141 9.78 6.69 13.63
C ASP A 141 10.20 8.16 13.74
N GLU A 142 11.02 8.64 12.79
CA GLU A 142 11.44 10.05 12.71
C GLU A 142 10.25 11.01 12.53
N ILE A 143 9.37 10.73 11.56
CA ILE A 143 8.19 11.58 11.30
C ILE A 143 7.21 11.52 12.47
N ASN A 144 6.97 10.34 13.05
CA ASN A 144 6.08 10.21 14.19
C ASN A 144 6.61 10.98 15.41
N ALA A 145 7.90 10.92 15.71
CA ALA A 145 8.49 11.69 16.79
C ALA A 145 8.31 13.19 16.57
N LEU A 146 8.55 13.68 15.35
CA LEU A 146 8.33 15.07 14.98
C LEU A 146 6.86 15.49 15.15
N LEU A 147 5.91 14.67 14.68
CA LEU A 147 4.47 14.95 14.83
C LEU A 147 4.03 14.97 16.29
N ILE A 148 4.53 14.04 17.12
CA ILE A 148 4.26 14.01 18.56
C ILE A 148 4.80 15.28 19.23
N HIS A 149 6.01 15.74 18.88
CA HIS A 149 6.55 16.99 19.40
C HIS A 149 5.75 18.23 18.98
N ARG A 150 5.14 18.21 17.79
CA ARG A 150 4.25 19.29 17.33
C ARG A 150 2.91 19.26 18.04
N PHE A 151 2.41 18.11 18.46
CA PHE A 151 1.15 18.03 19.17
C PHE A 151 1.30 18.54 20.62
N GLN A 152 0.74 19.71 20.94
CA GLN A 152 0.76 20.24 22.31
C GLN A 152 -0.26 19.50 23.17
N GLY A 153 0.11 18.32 23.68
CA GLY A 153 -0.61 17.63 24.74
C GLY A 153 0.15 17.71 26.06
N GLU A 154 -0.53 17.90 27.18
CA GLU A 154 0.08 17.71 28.50
C GLU A 154 0.42 16.23 28.70
N VAL A 155 1.68 15.94 29.03
CA VAL A 155 2.08 14.60 29.47
C VAL A 155 1.62 14.46 30.92
N HIS A 156 0.48 13.79 31.13
CA HIS A 156 0.01 13.39 32.46
C HIS A 156 0.64 12.07 32.91
#